data_AF-A0A7V8YF14-F1
#
_entry.id   AF-A0A7V8YF14-F1
#
_cell.length_a   1.000
_cell.length_b   1.000
_cell.length_c   1.000
_cell.angle_alpha   90.00
_cell.angle_beta   90.00
_cell.angle_gamma   90.00
#
_symmetry.space_group_name_H-M   'P 1'
#
loop_
_entity.id
_entity.type
_entity.pdbx_description
1 polymer ?
#
loop_
_entity_poly.entity_id
_entity_poly.type
_entity_poly.pdbx_seq_one_letter_code
_entity_poly.pdbx_strand_id
1 'polypeptide(L)'
;MILFLLENLAWAADEAAPGFTMREIWQHSGGIARAVIVMLVVMFLGSIFTGFERALAFYNARRQSRALAQAVVKPLQGGDITGALKVAQKEDYKASYLGSILRAGLRELELGVDTHGLDNARRAVEKAHVEELSKMKRGMTILATVGSTAPFVGLFGT
;
A
#
# COMPACT_ATOMS: atom_id res chain seq x y z
N MET A 1 -24.31 -61.54 -20.68
CA MET A 1 -25.00 -60.44 -19.97
C MET A 1 -24.28 -60.04 -18.68
N ILE A 2 -24.00 -60.98 -17.76
CA ILE A 2 -23.24 -60.70 -16.52
C ILE A 2 -21.78 -60.29 -16.81
N LEU A 3 -21.15 -60.90 -17.81
CA LEU A 3 -19.76 -60.58 -18.21
C LEU A 3 -19.62 -59.15 -18.81
N PHE A 4 -20.63 -58.71 -19.56
CA PHE A 4 -20.70 -57.35 -20.12
C PHE A 4 -20.95 -56.29 -19.03
N LEU A 5 -21.74 -56.64 -18.00
CA LEU A 5 -21.93 -55.79 -16.81
C LEU A 5 -20.65 -55.67 -15.98
N LEU A 6 -19.85 -56.73 -15.88
CA LEU A 6 -18.56 -56.72 -15.18
C LEU A 6 -17.49 -55.93 -15.92
N GLU A 7 -17.42 -56.03 -17.25
CA GLU A 7 -16.52 -55.17 -18.06
C GLU A 7 -16.91 -53.69 -17.97
N ASN A 8 -18.22 -53.40 -18.01
CA ASN A 8 -18.71 -52.02 -17.89
C ASN A 8 -18.52 -51.45 -16.47
N LEU A 9 -18.62 -52.28 -15.42
CA LEU A 9 -18.27 -51.88 -14.04
C LEU A 9 -16.77 -51.69 -13.85
N ALA A 10 -15.94 -52.53 -14.48
CA ALA A 10 -14.48 -52.42 -14.40
C ALA A 10 -13.99 -51.14 -15.10
N TRP A 11 -14.60 -50.77 -16.22
CA TRP A 11 -14.33 -49.50 -16.89
C TRP A 11 -14.84 -48.28 -16.09
N ALA A 12 -16.02 -48.38 -15.47
CA ALA A 12 -16.55 -47.32 -14.61
C ALA A 12 -15.77 -47.16 -13.27
N ALA A 13 -15.09 -48.19 -12.79
CA ALA A 13 -14.25 -48.13 -11.60
C ALA A 13 -12.85 -47.56 -11.89
N ASP A 14 -12.42 -47.54 -13.16
CA ASP A 14 -11.15 -46.96 -13.64
C ASP A 14 -11.30 -45.50 -14.10
N GLU A 15 -12.54 -44.98 -14.15
CA GLU A 15 -12.77 -43.53 -14.16
C GLU A 15 -12.38 -42.96 -12.79
N ALA A 16 -11.09 -42.62 -12.66
CA ALA A 16 -10.60 -41.80 -11.57
C ALA A 16 -11.53 -40.59 -11.43
N ALA A 17 -12.28 -40.54 -10.30
CA ALA A 17 -13.18 -39.45 -10.00
C ALA A 17 -12.45 -38.13 -10.27
N PRO A 18 -13.02 -37.18 -11.03
CA PRO A 18 -12.30 -36.00 -11.46
C PRO A 18 -11.75 -35.30 -10.23
N GLY A 19 -10.45 -35.39 -10.04
CA GLY A 19 -9.80 -34.78 -8.91
C GLY A 19 -9.91 -33.28 -9.09
N PHE A 20 -10.31 -32.58 -8.04
CA PHE A 20 -10.20 -31.12 -7.98
C PHE A 20 -8.75 -30.72 -7.64
N THR A 21 -7.75 -31.42 -8.20
CA THR A 21 -6.36 -31.03 -8.01
C THR A 21 -6.03 -29.83 -8.91
N MET A 22 -5.18 -28.93 -8.44
CA MET A 22 -4.78 -27.74 -9.22
C MET A 22 -4.17 -28.11 -10.58
N ARG A 23 -3.57 -29.30 -10.68
CA ARG A 23 -2.98 -29.82 -11.91
C ARG A 23 -4.05 -30.24 -12.92
N GLU A 24 -5.11 -30.93 -12.48
CA GLU A 24 -6.23 -31.31 -13.33
C GLU A 24 -7.02 -30.08 -13.80
N ILE A 25 -7.29 -29.11 -12.91
CA ILE A 25 -7.96 -27.85 -13.27
C ILE A 25 -7.15 -27.11 -14.36
N TRP A 26 -5.82 -27.06 -14.24
CA TRP A 26 -4.97 -26.46 -15.25
C TRP A 26 -5.02 -27.21 -16.59
N GLN A 27 -5.01 -28.55 -16.56
CA GLN A 27 -5.07 -29.40 -17.74
C GLN A 27 -6.41 -29.28 -18.48
N HIS A 28 -7.52 -29.17 -17.74
CA HIS A 28 -8.86 -28.97 -18.31
C HIS A 28 -9.17 -27.51 -18.73
N SER A 29 -8.38 -26.54 -18.27
CA SER A 29 -8.55 -25.13 -18.66
C SER A 29 -8.12 -24.88 -20.12
N GLY A 30 -8.95 -24.16 -20.87
CA GLY A 30 -8.64 -23.70 -22.22
C GLY A 30 -7.43 -22.76 -22.27
N GLY A 31 -6.82 -22.59 -23.46
CA GLY A 31 -5.60 -21.78 -23.62
C GLY A 31 -5.74 -20.32 -23.15
N ILE A 32 -6.93 -19.72 -23.37
CA ILE A 32 -7.25 -18.36 -22.92
C ILE A 32 -7.32 -18.31 -21.39
N ALA A 33 -8.01 -19.25 -20.74
CA ALA A 33 -8.13 -19.32 -19.28
C ALA A 33 -6.76 -19.43 -18.59
N ARG A 34 -5.84 -20.26 -19.13
CA ARG A 34 -4.47 -20.35 -18.60
C ARG A 34 -3.72 -19.03 -18.66
N ALA A 35 -3.85 -18.28 -19.76
CA ALA A 35 -3.22 -16.96 -19.90
C ALA A 35 -3.78 -15.96 -18.87
N VAL A 36 -5.10 -15.97 -18.66
CA VAL A 36 -5.78 -15.14 -17.65
C VAL A 36 -5.30 -15.48 -16.24
N ILE A 37 -5.19 -16.77 -15.89
CA ILE A 37 -4.69 -17.20 -14.57
C ILE A 37 -3.28 -16.66 -14.33
N VAL A 38 -2.37 -16.78 -15.31
CA VAL A 38 -1.00 -16.25 -15.19
C VAL A 38 -1.02 -14.73 -14.99
N MET A 39 -1.84 -14.02 -15.76
CA MET A 39 -1.99 -12.56 -15.64
C MET A 39 -2.51 -12.14 -14.26
N LEU A 40 -3.51 -12.85 -13.72
CA LEU A 40 -4.03 -12.61 -12.37
C LEU A 40 -2.98 -12.87 -11.29
N VAL A 41 -2.14 -13.91 -11.44
CA VAL A 41 -1.03 -14.17 -10.52
C VAL A 41 -0.01 -13.02 -10.55
N VAL A 42 0.34 -12.50 -11.73
CA VAL A 42 1.25 -11.35 -11.85
C VAL A 42 0.66 -10.11 -11.19
N MET A 43 -0.62 -9.81 -11.44
CA MET A 43 -1.33 -8.70 -10.79
C MET A 43 -1.40 -8.87 -9.26
N PHE A 44 -1.63 -10.10 -8.78
CA PHE A 44 -1.65 -10.42 -7.36
C PHE A 44 -0.29 -10.16 -6.70
N LEU A 45 0.80 -10.63 -7.31
CA LEU A 45 2.15 -10.39 -6.81
C LEU A 45 2.50 -8.89 -6.77
N GLY A 46 2.14 -8.13 -7.81
CA GLY A 46 2.34 -6.68 -7.83
C GLY A 46 1.54 -5.95 -6.74
N SER A 47 0.29 -6.37 -6.54
CA SER A 47 -0.62 -5.79 -5.53
C SER A 47 -0.15 -6.09 -4.11
N ILE A 48 0.19 -7.34 -3.80
CA ILE A 48 0.62 -7.72 -2.45
C ILE A 48 1.96 -7.07 -2.09
N PHE A 49 2.90 -6.99 -3.04
CA PHE A 49 4.18 -6.32 -2.85
C PHE A 49 4.00 -4.84 -2.50
N THR A 50 3.26 -4.12 -3.36
CA THR A 50 2.99 -2.68 -3.16
C THR A 50 2.19 -2.46 -1.88
N GLY A 51 1.20 -3.32 -1.59
CA GLY A 51 0.37 -3.25 -0.40
C GLY A 51 1.16 -3.41 0.88
N PHE A 52 2.07 -4.39 0.94
CA PHE A 52 2.90 -4.63 2.11
C PHE A 52 3.89 -3.48 2.37
N GLU A 53 4.60 -3.01 1.34
CA GLU A 53 5.52 -1.87 1.45
C GLU A 53 4.79 -0.63 1.98
N ARG A 54 3.60 -0.35 1.44
CA ARG A 54 2.78 0.80 1.87
C ARG A 54 2.25 0.65 3.27
N ALA A 55 1.74 -0.53 3.65
CA ALA A 55 1.23 -0.78 4.99
C ALA A 55 2.29 -0.51 6.06
N LEU A 56 3.52 -1.01 5.84
CA LEU A 56 4.63 -0.81 6.76
C LEU A 56 5.06 0.67 6.84
N ALA A 57 5.11 1.36 5.69
CA ALA A 57 5.41 2.79 5.63
C ALA A 57 4.39 3.63 6.41
N PHE A 58 3.08 3.37 6.22
CA PHE A 58 2.02 4.06 6.96
C PHE A 58 2.07 3.79 8.45
N TYR A 59 2.31 2.54 8.84
CA TYR A 59 2.44 2.16 10.25
C TYR A 59 3.57 2.93 10.94
N ASN A 60 4.77 2.94 10.32
CA ASN A 60 5.93 3.66 10.84
C ASN A 60 5.69 5.18 10.87
N ALA A 61 5.15 5.75 9.79
CA ALA A 61 4.85 7.17 9.71
C ALA A 61 3.84 7.62 10.77
N ARG A 62 2.81 6.82 11.03
CA ARG A 62 1.79 7.12 12.06
C ARG A 62 2.38 7.07 13.46
N ARG A 63 3.19 6.05 13.77
CA ARG A 63 3.86 5.90 15.06
C ARG A 63 4.82 7.05 15.33
N GLN A 64 5.70 7.35 14.39
CA GLN A 64 6.68 8.44 14.54
C GLN A 64 6.01 9.81 14.64
N SER A 65 4.95 10.07 13.87
CA SER A 65 4.23 11.35 13.94
C SER A 65 3.55 11.58 15.28
N ARG A 66 2.99 10.53 15.90
CA ARG A 66 2.41 10.64 17.24
C ARG A 66 3.47 10.92 18.30
N ALA A 67 4.62 10.25 18.22
CA ALA A 67 5.73 10.48 19.13
C ALA A 67 6.32 11.89 18.99
N LEU A 68 6.48 12.37 17.75
CA LEU A 68 6.95 13.73 17.48
C LEU A 68 5.97 14.77 18.02
N ALA A 69 4.67 14.60 17.80
CA ALA A 69 3.65 15.52 18.31
C ALA A 69 3.77 15.69 19.83
N GLN A 70 4.02 14.62 20.57
CA GLN A 70 4.22 14.68 22.03
C GLN A 70 5.54 15.37 22.41
N ALA A 71 6.62 15.14 21.64
CA ALA A 71 7.94 15.71 21.92
C ALA A 71 8.03 17.22 21.62
N VAL A 72 7.27 17.71 20.63
CA VAL A 72 7.32 19.11 20.17
C VAL A 72 6.45 20.05 21.02
N VAL A 73 5.47 19.53 21.76
CA VAL A 73 4.57 20.36 22.60
C VAL A 73 5.33 21.19 23.64
N LYS A 74 6.29 20.60 24.36
CA LYS A 74 7.02 21.31 25.43
C LYS A 74 7.86 22.48 24.88
N PRO A 75 8.69 22.32 23.83
CA PRO A 75 9.41 23.44 23.21
C PRO A 75 8.48 24.54 22.67
N LEU A 76 7.38 24.17 22.00
CA LEU A 76 6.45 25.16 21.43
C LEU A 76 5.74 25.99 22.49
N GLN A 77 5.33 25.38 23.61
CA GLN A 77 4.71 26.10 24.73
C GLN A 77 5.66 27.12 25.37
N GLY A 78 6.97 26.86 25.32
CA GLY A 78 8.00 27.78 25.79
C GLY A 78 8.40 28.85 24.76
N GLY A 79 7.78 28.88 23.57
CA GLY A 79 8.17 29.79 22.48
C GLY A 79 9.53 29.45 21.83
N ASP A 80 10.11 28.29 22.13
CA ASP A 80 11.42 27.86 21.62
C ASP A 80 11.28 27.20 20.25
N ILE A 81 11.20 28.04 19.21
CA ILE A 81 11.12 27.62 17.81
C ILE A 81 12.36 26.82 17.39
N THR A 82 13.55 27.24 17.82
CA THR A 82 14.82 26.57 17.47
C THR A 82 14.91 25.19 18.13
N GLY A 83 14.50 25.06 19.38
CA GLY A 83 14.41 23.78 20.08
C GLY A 83 13.38 22.84 19.45
N ALA A 84 12.21 23.36 19.07
CA ALA A 84 11.20 22.60 18.35
C ALA A 84 11.72 22.10 16.99
N LEU A 85 12.44 22.94 16.26
CA LEU A 85 13.03 22.60 14.97
C LEU A 85 14.09 21.50 15.12
N LYS A 86 14.96 21.59 16.13
CA LYS A 86 15.94 20.54 16.44
C LYS A 86 15.28 19.19 16.75
N VAL A 87 14.19 19.19 17.52
CA VAL A 87 13.43 17.96 17.80
C VAL A 87 12.82 17.39 16.52
N ALA A 88 12.25 18.22 15.65
CA ALA A 88 11.67 17.81 14.38
C ALA A 88 12.71 17.32 13.34
N GLN A 89 13.99 17.68 13.49
CA GLN A 89 15.10 17.25 12.62
C GLN A 89 15.75 15.92 13.03
N LYS A 90 15.43 15.36 14.20
CA LYS A 90 16.02 14.08 14.65
C LYS A 90 15.72 12.94 13.66
N GLU A 91 16.70 12.06 13.45
CA GLU A 91 16.58 10.93 12.53
C GLU A 91 15.43 9.96 12.90
N ASP A 92 15.12 9.87 14.20
CA ASP A 92 14.01 9.07 14.75
C ASP A 92 12.64 9.43 14.16
N TYR A 93 12.48 10.65 13.62
CA TYR A 93 11.22 11.16 13.06
C TYR A 93 11.28 11.36 11.54
N LYS A 94 12.29 10.82 10.85
CA LYS A 94 12.48 11.00 9.41
C LYS A 94 11.29 10.50 8.57
N ALA A 95 10.60 9.45 9.02
CA ALA A 95 9.41 8.91 8.34
C ALA A 95 8.09 9.58 8.80
N SER A 96 8.15 10.54 9.73
CA SER A 96 6.96 11.30 10.14
C SER A 96 6.56 12.32 9.08
N TYR A 97 5.31 12.22 8.61
CA TYR A 97 4.70 13.27 7.78
C TYR A 97 4.60 14.59 8.54
N LEU A 98 4.31 14.53 9.84
CA LEU A 98 4.24 15.70 10.70
C LEU A 98 5.60 16.39 10.82
N GLY A 99 6.70 15.63 10.89
CA GLY A 99 8.05 16.17 10.95
C GLY A 99 8.47 16.89 9.67
N SER A 100 8.05 16.41 8.51
CA SER A 100 8.24 17.11 7.23
C SER A 100 7.56 18.49 7.24
N ILE A 101 6.28 18.53 7.63
CA ILE A 101 5.47 19.76 7.67
C ILE A 101 5.98 20.74 8.73
N LEU A 102 6.26 20.27 9.95
CA LEU A 102 6.77 21.10 11.04
C LEU A 102 8.13 21.70 10.70
N ARG A 103 9.04 20.95 10.08
CA ARG A 103 10.34 21.48 9.66
C ARG A 103 10.20 22.62 8.65
N ALA A 104 9.27 22.51 7.71
CA ALA A 104 9.02 23.57 6.72
C ALA A 104 8.50 24.86 7.37
N GLY A 105 7.53 24.75 8.29
CA GLY A 105 6.98 25.91 9.00
C GLY A 105 7.94 26.53 10.01
N LEU A 106 8.57 25.71 10.86
CA LEU A 106 9.47 26.19 11.91
C LEU A 106 10.75 26.84 11.36
N ARG A 107 11.25 26.36 10.21
CA ARG A 107 12.41 26.96 9.54
C ARG A 107 12.12 28.38 9.04
N GLU A 108 10.90 28.63 8.55
CA GLU A 108 10.51 29.97 8.10
C GLU A 108 10.27 30.90 9.29
N LEU A 109 9.70 30.39 10.39
CA LEU A 109 9.54 31.15 11.63
C LEU A 109 10.88 31.48 12.31
N GLU A 110 11.91 30.65 12.13
CA GLU A 110 13.27 30.93 12.62
C GLU A 110 13.93 32.11 11.89
N LEU A 111 13.59 32.35 10.62
CA LEU A 111 14.12 33.46 9.82
C LEU A 111 13.53 34.82 10.21
N GLY A 112 12.34 34.83 10.83
CA GLY A 112 11.73 36.03 11.37
C GLY A 112 10.23 35.90 11.61
N VAL A 113 9.76 36.32 12.78
CA VAL A 113 8.34 36.34 13.16
C VAL A 113 7.71 37.70 12.86
N ASP A 114 7.88 38.18 11.63
CA ASP A 114 7.13 39.34 11.13
C ASP A 114 5.88 38.85 10.37
N THR A 115 4.95 39.75 10.05
CA THR A 115 3.74 39.50 9.25
C THR A 115 4.04 38.75 7.96
N HIS A 116 5.12 39.12 7.25
CA HIS A 116 5.59 38.40 6.07
C HIS A 116 6.15 37.00 6.36
N GLY A 117 6.82 36.82 7.50
CA GLY A 117 7.37 35.51 7.91
C GLY A 117 6.27 34.50 8.27
N LEU A 118 5.18 34.97 8.88
CA LEU A 118 4.02 34.12 9.18
C LEU A 118 3.30 33.65 7.91
N ASP A 119 3.13 34.55 6.93
CA ASP A 119 2.53 34.20 5.63
C ASP A 119 3.42 33.23 4.85
N ASN A 120 4.73 33.43 4.87
CA ASN A 120 5.67 32.49 4.26
C ASN A 120 5.63 31.13 4.96
N ALA A 121 5.58 31.10 6.29
CA ALA A 121 5.54 29.86 7.06
C ALA A 121 4.27 29.07 6.73
N ARG A 122 3.13 29.77 6.62
CA ARG A 122 1.85 29.16 6.20
C ARG A 122 1.94 28.58 4.80
N ARG A 123 2.54 29.30 3.84
CA ARG A 123 2.77 28.79 2.47
C ARG A 123 3.70 27.58 2.44
N ALA A 124 4.77 27.60 3.24
CA ALA A 124 5.72 26.51 3.35
C ALA A 124 5.05 25.25 3.93
N VAL A 125 4.24 25.40 4.97
CA VAL A 125 3.42 24.32 5.56
C VAL A 125 2.44 23.74 4.54
N GLU A 126 1.72 24.59 3.80
CA GLU A 126 0.76 24.13 2.78
C GLU A 126 1.46 23.35 1.67
N LYS A 127 2.59 23.86 1.17
CA LYS A 127 3.40 23.16 0.17
C LYS A 127 3.88 21.80 0.69
N ALA A 128 4.45 21.77 1.89
CA ALA A 128 4.92 20.53 2.51
C ALA A 128 3.77 19.54 2.73
N HIS A 129 2.58 20.03 3.11
CA HIS A 129 1.38 19.20 3.26
C HIS A 129 0.97 18.53 1.95
N VAL A 130 0.89 19.31 0.86
CA VAL A 130 0.56 18.79 -0.48
C VAL A 130 1.59 17.77 -0.96
N GLU A 131 2.89 18.04 -0.75
CA GLU A 131 3.96 17.11 -1.09
C GLU A 131 3.88 15.79 -0.31
N GLU A 132 3.65 15.85 1.01
CA GLU A 132 3.47 14.65 1.84
C GLU A 132 2.22 13.86 1.46
N LEU A 133 1.11 14.53 1.17
CA LEU A 133 -0.10 13.88 0.66
C LEU A 133 0.16 13.14 -0.66
N SER A 134 0.92 13.75 -1.57
CA SER A 134 1.32 13.11 -2.83
C SER A 134 2.19 11.86 -2.59
N LYS A 135 3.16 11.94 -1.67
CA LYS A 135 3.99 10.79 -1.27
C LYS A 135 3.17 9.67 -0.64
N MET A 136 2.16 10.01 0.17
CA MET A 136 1.25 9.04 0.76
C MET A 136 0.40 8.34 -0.30
N LYS A 137 -0.04 9.06 -1.34
CA LYS A 137 -0.83 8.47 -2.45
C LYS A 137 -0.03 7.53 -3.35
N ARG A 138 1.30 7.55 -3.30
CA ARG A 138 2.16 6.69 -4.13
C ARG A 138 1.79 5.22 -3.96
N GLY A 139 1.56 4.51 -5.06
CA GLY A 139 1.23 3.07 -5.05
C GLY A 139 -0.25 2.74 -4.84
N MET A 140 -1.07 3.67 -4.35
CA MET A 140 -2.53 3.45 -4.23
C MET A 140 -3.20 3.25 -5.59
N THR A 141 -2.71 3.93 -6.63
CA THR A 141 -3.24 3.78 -7.99
C THR A 141 -3.15 2.34 -8.48
N ILE A 142 -2.04 1.64 -8.21
CA ILE A 142 -1.86 0.24 -8.63
C ILE A 142 -2.87 -0.66 -7.93
N LEU A 143 -3.00 -0.52 -6.60
CA LEU A 143 -3.99 -1.29 -5.83
C LEU A 143 -5.42 -1.01 -6.31
N ALA A 144 -5.75 0.25 -6.60
CA ALA A 144 -7.07 0.64 -7.09
C ALA A 144 -7.36 0.05 -8.48
N THR A 145 -6.40 0.11 -9.41
CA THR A 145 -6.54 -0.46 -10.76
C THR A 145 -6.64 -1.98 -10.72
N VAL A 146 -5.80 -2.67 -9.95
CA VAL A 146 -5.88 -4.13 -9.82
C VAL A 146 -7.21 -4.54 -9.17
N GLY A 147 -7.62 -3.84 -8.10
CA GLY A 147 -8.89 -4.11 -7.42
C GLY A 147 -10.12 -3.91 -8.30
N SER A 148 -10.10 -2.95 -9.23
CA SER A 148 -11.23 -2.70 -10.14
C SER A 148 -11.22 -3.57 -11.39
N THR A 149 -10.05 -3.96 -11.91
CA THR A 149 -9.93 -4.72 -13.17
C THR A 149 -9.91 -6.23 -12.98
N ALA A 150 -9.42 -6.73 -11.85
CA ALA A 150 -9.29 -8.17 -11.60
C ALA A 150 -10.61 -8.97 -11.76
N PRO A 151 -11.79 -8.48 -11.32
CA PRO A 151 -13.04 -9.20 -11.53
C PRO A 151 -13.40 -9.37 -13.01
N PHE A 152 -13.15 -8.35 -13.84
CA PHE A 152 -13.42 -8.40 -15.27
C PHE A 152 -12.42 -9.31 -16.01
N VAL A 153 -11.15 -9.26 -15.60
CA VAL A 153 -10.12 -10.17 -16.12
C VAL A 153 -10.46 -11.62 -15.76
N GLY A 154 -10.93 -11.88 -14.55
CA GLY A 154 -11.40 -13.20 -14.13
C GLY A 154 -12.62 -13.67 -14.92
N LEU A 155 -13.63 -12.80 -15.09
CA LEU A 155 -14.82 -13.10 -15.89
C LEU A 155 -14.50 -13.35 -17.37
N PHE A 156 -13.48 -12.71 -17.93
CA PHE A 156 -13.02 -12.98 -19.30
C PHE A 156 -12.41 -14.39 -19.45
N GLY A 157 -11.87 -14.96 -18.37
CA GLY A 157 -11.25 -16.29 -18.38
C GLY A 157 -12.21 -17.46 -18.15
N THR A 158 -13.47 -17.20 -17.77
CA THR A 158 -14.52 -18.22 -17.62
C THR A 158 -15.21 -18.51 -18.94
#